data_AF-A0A5N6GSJ9-F1
#
_entry.id   AF-A0A5N6GSJ9-F1
#
_cell.length_a   1.000
_cell.length_b   1.000
_cell.length_c   1.000
_cell.angle_alpha   90.00
_cell.angle_beta   90.00
_cell.angle_gamma   90.00
#
_symmetry.space_group_name_H-M   'P 1'
#
loop_
_entity.id
_entity.type
_entity.pdbx_description
1 polymer ?
#
loop_
_entity_poly.entity_id
_entity_poly.type
_entity_poly.pdbx_seq_one_letter_code
_entity_poly.pdbx_strand_id
1 'polypeptide(L)'
;MIIRDDSKARKTQRISGLCGMINFKSLPLLDNTVTEILLEQVPGISGTLDMNNSAEGASNRNANLAGNLRYCIRENPERVIHPLCNELPFHQIDASEITEDGIFHISHNQRLYILKVVNRPLYWPRDTDVIRKELESLACFYNVPNIVHNAGAAASDNPYKTFKTRNIPPVVIGILLEVHSGGSLQQAFAEHRTGMYPWRQWPIQIGSALSHFHEAGWTHMDIKVSNTVRDAEGTPY
;
A
#
# COMPACT_ATOMS: atom_id res chain seq x y z
N MET A 1 -38.25 11.04 16.68
CA MET A 1 -37.55 12.29 16.34
C MET A 1 -36.59 11.98 15.20
N ILE A 2 -36.88 12.50 14.01
CA ILE A 2 -36.20 12.19 12.74
C ILE A 2 -34.82 12.89 12.77
N ILE A 3 -33.73 12.12 12.72
CA ILE A 3 -32.38 12.68 12.63
C ILE A 3 -32.22 13.23 11.21
N ARG A 4 -32.18 14.56 11.11
CA ARG A 4 -31.87 15.30 9.88
C ARG A 4 -30.48 14.92 9.37
N ASP A 5 -30.42 14.80 8.05
CA ASP A 5 -29.24 14.55 7.23
C ASP A 5 -28.16 15.62 7.48
N ASP A 6 -27.17 15.29 8.32
CA ASP A 6 -25.98 16.12 8.50
C ASP A 6 -25.07 15.92 7.28
N SER A 7 -24.58 17.00 6.67
CA SER A 7 -23.68 16.90 5.52
C SER A 7 -22.44 16.06 5.86
N LYS A 8 -21.97 15.24 4.90
CA LYS A 8 -20.80 14.35 5.06
C LYS A 8 -19.62 15.03 5.73
N ALA A 9 -19.34 16.28 5.35
CA ALA A 9 -18.27 17.10 5.94
C ALA A 9 -18.46 17.38 7.44
N ARG A 10 -19.68 17.73 7.87
CA ARG A 10 -20.01 17.96 9.28
C ARG A 10 -19.93 16.68 10.11
N LYS A 11 -20.34 15.54 9.54
CA LYS A 11 -20.19 14.22 10.17
C LYS A 11 -18.72 13.86 10.36
N THR A 12 -17.88 14.03 9.33
CA THR A 12 -16.43 13.79 9.41
C THR A 12 -15.77 14.68 10.46
N GLN A 13 -16.11 15.97 10.50
CA GLN A 13 -15.54 16.91 11.48
C GLN A 13 -15.93 16.54 12.92
N ARG A 14 -17.17 16.10 13.15
CA ARG A 14 -17.61 15.61 14.48
C ARG A 14 -16.88 14.35 14.90
N ILE A 15 -16.73 13.37 14.00
CA ILE A 15 -16.01 12.12 14.30
C ILE A 15 -14.54 12.42 14.59
N SER A 16 -13.88 13.22 13.76
CA SER A 16 -12.49 13.64 13.97
C SER A 16 -12.32 14.37 15.31
N GLY A 17 -13.24 15.28 15.64
CA GLY A 17 -13.26 15.96 16.94
C GLY A 17 -13.44 15.01 18.12
N LEU A 18 -14.30 13.99 18.01
CA LEU A 18 -14.47 12.97 19.05
C LEU A 18 -13.20 12.11 19.20
N CYS A 19 -12.64 11.61 18.11
CA CYS A 19 -11.40 10.82 18.12
C CYS A 19 -10.24 11.58 18.76
N GLY A 20 -10.09 12.88 18.47
CA GLY A 20 -9.04 13.71 19.07
C GLY A 20 -9.16 13.88 20.59
N MET A 21 -10.34 13.63 21.17
CA MET A 21 -10.56 13.74 22.62
C MET A 21 -10.35 12.41 23.37
N ILE A 22 -10.35 11.26 22.68
CA ILE A 22 -10.19 9.95 23.30
C ILE A 22 -8.72 9.73 23.71
N ASN A 23 -8.49 9.29 24.95
CA ASN A 23 -7.18 8.86 25.40
C ASN A 23 -6.91 7.42 24.96
N PHE A 24 -6.43 7.22 23.74
CA PHE A 24 -6.11 5.88 23.23
C PHE A 24 -5.05 5.12 24.04
N LYS A 25 -4.22 5.80 24.84
CA LYS A 25 -3.22 5.14 25.70
C LYS A 25 -3.83 4.41 26.89
N SER A 26 -5.06 4.77 27.27
CA SER A 26 -5.81 4.13 28.36
C SER A 26 -6.52 2.84 27.93
N LEU A 27 -6.69 2.63 26.62
CA LEU A 27 -7.45 1.52 26.08
C LEU A 27 -6.57 0.27 26.02
N PRO A 28 -7.11 -0.93 26.35
CA PRO A 28 -6.39 -2.18 26.20
C PRO A 28 -6.39 -2.59 24.71
N LEU A 29 -5.61 -1.88 23.90
CA LEU A 29 -5.43 -2.16 22.48
C LEU A 29 -4.81 -3.54 22.28
N LEU A 30 -5.17 -4.21 21.19
CA LEU A 30 -4.65 -5.53 20.86
C LEU A 30 -3.28 -5.43 20.20
N ASP A 31 -2.41 -6.35 20.59
CA ASP A 31 -1.03 -6.38 20.16
C ASP A 31 -0.88 -6.94 18.73
N ASN A 32 0.01 -6.33 17.96
CA ASN A 32 0.44 -6.78 16.64
C ASN A 32 -0.70 -6.91 15.60
N THR A 33 -1.75 -6.12 15.76
CA THR A 33 -2.94 -6.17 14.91
C THR A 33 -3.63 -4.82 14.82
N VAL A 34 -4.65 -4.73 13.96
CA VAL A 34 -5.54 -3.58 13.89
C VAL A 34 -6.66 -3.79 14.91
N THR A 35 -6.68 -2.92 15.92
CA THR A 35 -7.74 -2.92 16.94
C THR A 35 -8.95 -2.14 16.46
N GLU A 36 -10.12 -2.77 16.47
CA GLU A 36 -11.39 -2.10 16.26
C GLU A 36 -12.02 -1.71 17.61
N ILE A 37 -12.37 -0.44 17.75
CA ILE A 37 -13.04 0.11 18.93
C ILE A 37 -14.48 0.45 18.54
N LEU A 38 -15.43 -0.36 19.00
CA LEU A 38 -16.85 -0.13 18.80
C LEU A 38 -17.37 0.77 19.91
N LEU A 39 -18.01 1.88 19.55
CA LEU A 39 -18.57 2.84 20.52
C LEU A 39 -20.09 2.75 20.51
N GLU A 40 -20.68 2.35 21.64
CA GLU A 40 -22.12 2.12 21.77
C GLU A 40 -22.69 2.80 23.04
N GLN A 41 -23.95 3.25 22.97
CA GLN A 41 -24.69 3.82 24.11
C GLN A 41 -25.55 2.76 24.82
N VAL A 42 -25.09 1.51 24.83
CA VAL A 42 -25.88 0.37 25.34
C VAL A 42 -25.46 0.01 26.77
N PRO A 43 -26.41 -0.17 27.71
CA PRO A 43 -26.12 -0.73 29.02
C PRO A 43 -25.68 -2.20 28.88
N GLY A 44 -24.48 -2.54 29.37
CA GLY A 44 -24.00 -3.93 29.40
C GLY A 44 -22.72 -4.22 28.61
N ILE A 45 -22.15 -3.23 27.92
CA ILE A 45 -20.87 -3.34 27.20
C ILE A 45 -19.71 -2.82 28.06
N SER A 46 -18.54 -3.44 27.93
CA SER A 46 -17.45 -3.36 28.91
C SER A 46 -16.44 -2.24 28.63
N GLY A 47 -16.41 -1.20 29.49
CA GLY A 47 -15.37 -0.16 29.51
C GLY A 47 -15.91 1.27 29.42
N THR A 48 -15.31 2.21 30.15
CA THR A 48 -15.54 3.67 30.01
C THR A 48 -14.40 4.28 29.22
N LEU A 49 -14.70 5.20 28.30
CA LEU A 49 -13.66 5.95 27.60
C LEU A 49 -13.02 6.98 28.54
N ASP A 50 -11.72 6.87 28.75
CA ASP A 50 -10.96 7.98 29.32
C ASP A 50 -10.71 9.03 28.22
N MET A 51 -10.88 10.29 28.59
CA MET A 51 -10.75 11.43 27.69
C MET A 51 -9.51 12.23 28.06
N ASN A 52 -8.71 12.67 27.07
CA ASN A 52 -7.47 13.42 27.32
C ASN A 52 -7.71 14.75 28.06
N ASN A 53 -8.91 15.31 27.91
CA ASN A 53 -9.33 16.53 28.59
C ASN A 53 -10.65 16.25 29.32
N SER A 54 -10.63 16.17 30.65
CA SER A 54 -11.80 16.52 31.44
C SER A 54 -12.14 17.96 31.08
N ALA A 55 -13.24 18.17 30.36
CA ALA A 55 -13.63 19.46 29.83
C ALA A 55 -13.65 20.53 30.93
N GLU A 56 -12.64 21.40 30.98
CA GLU A 56 -12.83 22.76 31.49
C GLU A 56 -13.81 23.44 30.54
N GLY A 57 -15.08 23.48 30.95
CA GLY A 57 -16.16 24.14 30.22
C GLY A 57 -17.28 23.18 29.84
N ALA A 58 -18.36 23.23 30.60
CA ALA A 58 -19.60 22.47 30.46
C ALA A 58 -20.43 22.76 29.16
N SER A 59 -19.78 23.00 28.01
CA SER A 59 -20.46 23.32 26.75
C SER A 59 -19.99 22.48 25.55
N ASN A 60 -19.08 21.51 25.74
CA ASN A 60 -18.68 20.64 24.63
C ASN A 60 -19.66 19.47 24.47
N ARG A 61 -20.57 19.57 23.50
CA ARG A 61 -21.54 18.51 23.12
C ARG A 61 -20.88 17.13 22.91
N ASN A 62 -19.59 17.10 22.55
CA ASN A 62 -18.82 15.86 22.39
C ASN A 62 -18.39 15.23 23.72
N ALA A 63 -18.15 16.02 24.78
CA ALA A 63 -17.82 15.49 26.10
C ALA A 63 -19.02 14.79 26.75
N ASN A 64 -20.21 15.38 26.62
CA ASN A 64 -21.47 14.77 27.08
C ASN A 64 -21.80 13.49 26.29
N LEU A 65 -21.48 13.45 24.99
CA LEU A 65 -21.62 12.25 24.17
C LEU A 65 -20.65 11.16 24.63
N ALA A 66 -19.39 11.51 24.84
CA ALA A 66 -18.35 10.57 25.27
C ALA A 66 -18.60 9.94 26.63
N GLY A 67 -19.11 10.70 27.61
CA GLY A 67 -19.45 10.18 28.94
C GLY A 67 -20.56 9.10 28.93
N ASN A 68 -21.37 9.06 27.87
CA ASN A 68 -22.44 8.08 27.70
C ASN A 68 -22.04 6.92 26.77
N LEU A 69 -20.85 6.97 26.15
CA LEU A 69 -20.36 5.92 25.27
C LEU A 69 -19.60 4.88 26.07
N ARG A 70 -19.98 3.62 25.86
CA ARG A 70 -19.20 2.44 26.23
C ARG A 70 -18.42 1.98 25.01
N TYR A 71 -17.31 1.29 25.25
CA TYR A 71 -16.52 0.72 24.17
C TYR A 71 -16.52 -0.81 24.24
N CYS A 72 -16.38 -1.46 23.08
CA CYS A 72 -15.98 -2.85 22.97
C CYS A 72 -14.73 -2.90 22.10
N ILE A 73 -13.75 -3.69 22.52
CA ILE A 73 -12.52 -3.91 21.76
C ILE A 73 -12.58 -5.30 21.14
N ARG A 74 -12.27 -5.35 19.84
CA ARG A 74 -12.06 -6.61 19.12
C ARG A 74 -10.99 -6.43 18.07
N GLU A 75 -10.46 -7.55 17.59
CA GLU A 75 -9.61 -7.54 16.40
C GLU A 75 -10.47 -7.18 15.19
N ASN A 76 -9.95 -6.33 14.31
CA ASN A 76 -10.65 -6.00 13.08
C ASN A 76 -10.90 -7.29 12.28
N PRO A 77 -12.16 -7.66 11.98
CA PRO A 77 -12.46 -8.87 11.22
C PRO A 77 -11.91 -8.83 9.78
N GLU A 78 -11.72 -7.64 9.22
CA GLU A 78 -11.05 -7.40 7.94
C GLU A 78 -9.55 -7.12 8.16
N ARG A 79 -8.92 -7.83 9.09
CA ARG A 79 -7.50 -7.63 9.38
C ARG A 79 -6.67 -7.72 8.10
N VAL A 80 -5.85 -6.71 7.93
CA VAL A 80 -4.83 -6.65 6.90
C VAL A 80 -3.66 -7.55 7.28
N ILE A 81 -3.25 -8.42 6.35
CA ILE A 81 -2.06 -9.24 6.50
C ILE A 81 -1.12 -8.88 5.36
N HIS A 82 0.00 -8.22 5.67
CA HIS A 82 1.03 -8.01 4.67
C HIS A 82 1.66 -9.35 4.26
N PRO A 83 2.04 -9.56 2.98
CA PRO A 83 2.74 -10.76 2.56
C PRO A 83 4.05 -10.89 3.34
N LEU A 84 4.33 -12.07 3.89
CA LEU A 84 5.60 -12.34 4.54
C LEU A 84 6.69 -12.51 3.47
N CYS A 85 7.90 -12.05 3.75
CA CYS A 85 8.96 -12.15 2.75
C CYS A 85 9.39 -13.59 2.44
N ASN A 86 9.18 -14.52 3.38
CA ASN A 86 9.45 -15.95 3.19
C ASN A 86 8.42 -16.69 2.32
N GLU A 87 7.29 -16.05 1.97
CA GLU A 87 6.30 -16.62 1.04
C GLU A 87 6.80 -16.61 -0.40
N LEU A 88 7.87 -15.87 -0.71
CA LEU A 88 8.22 -15.50 -2.07
C LEU A 88 9.66 -15.88 -2.44
N PRO A 89 9.90 -16.32 -3.69
CA PRO A 89 11.22 -16.74 -4.15
C PRO A 89 12.13 -15.57 -4.58
N PHE A 90 11.88 -14.35 -4.09
CA PHE A 90 12.63 -13.16 -4.51
C PHE A 90 13.72 -12.80 -3.52
N HIS A 91 14.78 -12.17 -4.03
CA HIS A 91 15.76 -11.51 -3.19
C HIS A 91 15.09 -10.40 -2.37
N GLN A 92 15.44 -10.32 -1.10
CA GLN A 92 14.88 -9.35 -0.16
C GLN A 92 15.93 -8.28 0.12
N ILE A 93 15.52 -7.03 0.00
CA ILE A 93 16.34 -5.88 0.37
C ILE A 93 15.66 -5.21 1.56
N ASP A 94 16.39 -5.03 2.66
CA ASP A 94 15.91 -4.29 3.81
C ASP A 94 15.64 -2.84 3.39
N ALA A 95 14.42 -2.35 3.66
CA ALA A 95 14.01 -1.01 3.30
C ALA A 95 14.86 0.09 3.94
N SER A 96 15.57 -0.20 5.04
CA SER A 96 16.53 0.72 5.64
C SER A 96 17.84 0.86 4.86
N GLU A 97 18.17 -0.10 3.98
CA GLU A 97 19.33 -0.05 3.09
C GLU A 97 19.05 0.72 1.80
N ILE A 98 17.80 1.12 1.59
CA ILE A 98 17.32 1.78 0.38
C ILE A 98 17.48 3.30 0.55
N THR A 99 18.19 3.93 -0.38
CA THR A 99 18.28 5.41 -0.45
C THR A 99 17.35 5.95 -1.52
N GLU A 100 16.47 6.89 -1.16
CA GLU A 100 15.54 7.56 -2.09
C GLU A 100 16.26 8.60 -2.95
N ASP A 101 16.09 8.54 -4.28
CA ASP A 101 16.58 9.54 -5.23
C ASP A 101 15.44 10.05 -6.14
N GLY A 102 14.56 10.88 -5.57
CA GLY A 102 13.38 11.40 -6.27
C GLY A 102 12.23 10.39 -6.36
N ILE A 103 11.32 10.61 -7.31
CA ILE A 103 10.05 9.86 -7.39
C ILE A 103 10.34 8.41 -7.86
N PHE A 104 10.44 7.51 -6.88
CA PHE A 104 10.54 6.04 -6.96
C PHE A 104 11.86 5.43 -7.43
N HIS A 105 12.89 6.20 -7.76
CA HIS A 105 14.23 5.63 -7.95
C HIS A 105 14.92 5.41 -6.62
N ILE A 106 15.56 4.25 -6.50
CA ILE A 106 16.35 3.91 -5.33
C ILE A 106 17.70 3.35 -5.72
N SER A 107 18.69 3.52 -4.84
CA SER A 107 20.00 2.89 -4.99
C SER A 107 20.22 1.83 -3.92
N HIS A 108 20.67 0.64 -4.34
CA HIS A 108 21.16 -0.42 -3.47
C HIS A 108 22.40 -1.04 -4.11
N ASN A 109 23.51 -1.13 -3.36
CA ASN A 109 24.80 -1.65 -3.86
C ASN A 109 25.24 -1.03 -5.21
N GLN A 110 25.08 0.30 -5.36
CA GLN A 110 25.42 1.06 -6.57
C GLN A 110 24.59 0.71 -7.82
N ARG A 111 23.51 -0.06 -7.67
CA ARG A 111 22.53 -0.33 -8.74
C ARG A 111 21.26 0.46 -8.49
N LEU A 112 20.66 0.98 -9.56
CA LEU A 112 19.42 1.73 -9.51
C LEU A 112 18.22 0.81 -9.74
N TYR A 113 17.20 0.95 -8.91
CA TYR A 113 15.94 0.23 -9.00
C TYR A 113 14.76 1.19 -8.97
N ILE A 114 13.61 0.72 -9.45
CA ILE A 114 12.32 1.36 -9.23
C ILE A 114 11.65 0.67 -8.05
N LEU A 115 11.35 1.42 -7.00
CA LEU A 115 10.57 0.93 -5.87
C LEU A 115 9.10 1.25 -6.08
N LYS A 116 8.30 0.22 -6.39
CA LYS A 116 6.85 0.29 -6.34
C LYS A 116 6.39 0.03 -4.90
N VAL A 117 6.27 1.11 -4.12
CA VAL A 117 5.82 1.04 -2.72
C VAL A 117 4.37 0.55 -2.68
N VAL A 118 4.08 -0.41 -1.79
CA VAL A 118 2.71 -0.87 -1.53
C VAL A 118 2.05 -0.19 -0.32
N ASN A 119 2.58 0.96 0.07
CA ASN A 119 2.10 1.67 1.25
C ASN A 119 0.82 2.44 0.88
N ARG A 120 -0.33 1.88 1.25
CA ARG A 120 -1.62 2.58 1.21
C ARG A 120 -1.98 2.99 2.64
N PRO A 121 -2.33 4.28 2.88
CA PRO A 121 -2.75 4.76 4.21
C PRO A 121 -3.94 3.98 4.81
N LEU A 122 -4.72 3.32 3.95
CA LEU A 122 -5.79 2.40 4.29
C LEU A 122 -5.58 1.13 3.47
N TYR A 123 -4.67 0.28 3.92
CA TYR A 123 -4.46 -1.03 3.33
C TYR A 123 -5.71 -1.88 3.58
N TRP A 124 -6.24 -2.56 2.56
CA TRP A 124 -7.39 -3.46 2.65
C TRP A 124 -6.95 -4.91 2.49
N PRO A 125 -7.69 -5.90 3.02
CA PRO A 125 -7.35 -7.32 2.82
C PRO A 125 -7.09 -7.71 1.35
N ARG A 126 -7.88 -7.14 0.42
CA ARG A 126 -7.72 -7.37 -1.02
C ARG A 126 -6.39 -6.84 -1.59
N ASP A 127 -5.77 -5.84 -0.96
CA ASP A 127 -4.48 -5.32 -1.42
C ASP A 127 -3.40 -6.42 -1.31
N THR A 128 -3.46 -7.27 -0.28
CA THR A 128 -2.54 -8.41 -0.15
C THR A 128 -2.66 -9.38 -1.31
N ASP A 129 -3.88 -9.71 -1.74
CA ASP A 129 -4.11 -10.62 -2.86
C ASP A 129 -3.60 -10.01 -4.17
N VAL A 130 -3.79 -8.70 -4.36
CA VAL A 130 -3.25 -7.96 -5.52
C VAL A 130 -1.72 -8.02 -5.55
N ILE A 131 -1.06 -7.82 -4.40
CA ILE A 131 0.40 -7.86 -4.31
C ILE A 131 0.94 -9.26 -4.58
N ARG A 132 0.35 -10.29 -3.96
CA ARG A 132 0.76 -11.68 -4.19
C ARG A 132 0.62 -12.03 -5.65
N LYS A 133 -0.51 -11.68 -6.26
CA LYS A 133 -0.76 -11.93 -7.68
C LYS A 133 0.21 -11.16 -8.59
N GLU A 134 0.57 -9.93 -8.24
CA GLU A 134 1.58 -9.17 -8.98
C GLU A 134 2.96 -9.83 -8.88
N LEU A 135 3.36 -10.23 -7.67
CA LEU A 135 4.62 -10.95 -7.43
C LEU A 135 4.65 -12.30 -8.14
N GLU A 136 3.58 -13.09 -8.08
CA GLU A 136 3.43 -14.34 -8.85
C GLU A 136 3.58 -14.11 -10.35
N SER A 137 2.98 -13.05 -10.89
CA SER A 137 3.12 -12.72 -12.32
C SER A 137 4.58 -12.38 -12.66
N LEU A 138 5.26 -11.61 -11.82
CA LEU A 138 6.66 -11.25 -12.04
C LEU A 138 7.61 -12.46 -11.95
N ALA A 139 7.34 -13.42 -11.06
CA ALA A 139 8.05 -14.70 -11.06
C ALA A 139 7.79 -15.51 -12.33
N CYS A 140 6.54 -15.54 -12.81
CA CYS A 140 6.15 -16.29 -14.01
C CYS A 140 6.85 -15.77 -15.27
N PHE A 141 7.10 -14.46 -15.36
CA PHE A 141 7.73 -13.81 -16.50
C PHE A 141 9.21 -13.47 -16.29
N TYR A 142 9.86 -14.15 -15.34
CA TYR A 142 11.29 -13.99 -15.12
C TYR A 142 12.08 -14.33 -16.41
N ASN A 143 12.98 -13.42 -16.82
CA ASN A 143 13.77 -13.52 -18.05
C ASN A 143 12.96 -13.58 -19.37
N VAL A 144 11.68 -13.19 -19.36
CA VAL A 144 10.92 -13.03 -20.60
C VAL A 144 11.29 -11.67 -21.23
N PRO A 145 11.64 -11.62 -22.53
CA PRO A 145 11.98 -10.37 -23.20
C PRO A 145 10.78 -9.44 -23.27
N ASN A 146 11.04 -8.12 -23.28
CA ASN A 146 10.01 -7.08 -23.40
C ASN A 146 8.98 -7.08 -22.27
N ILE A 147 9.34 -7.62 -21.11
CA ILE A 147 8.60 -7.53 -19.85
C ILE A 147 9.60 -7.08 -18.79
N VAL A 148 9.24 -6.06 -18.01
CA VAL A 148 10.09 -5.56 -16.89
C VAL A 148 10.38 -6.68 -15.89
N HIS A 149 11.65 -6.83 -15.51
CA HIS A 149 12.08 -7.86 -14.57
C HIS A 149 11.98 -7.38 -13.12
N ASN A 150 11.59 -8.31 -12.25
CA ASN A 150 11.69 -8.12 -10.81
C ASN A 150 13.13 -8.27 -10.35
N ALA A 151 13.62 -7.27 -9.62
CA ALA A 151 14.93 -7.29 -8.99
C ALA A 151 14.87 -7.80 -7.53
N GLY A 152 13.69 -7.75 -6.92
CA GLY A 152 13.46 -8.23 -5.56
C GLY A 152 12.19 -7.68 -4.92
N ALA A 153 12.14 -7.80 -3.60
CA ALA A 153 11.12 -7.19 -2.76
C ALA A 153 11.78 -6.32 -1.68
N ALA A 154 11.21 -5.15 -1.43
CA ALA A 154 11.57 -4.33 -0.29
C ALA A 154 10.87 -4.85 0.96
N ALA A 155 11.65 -5.17 1.97
CA ALA A 155 11.20 -5.79 3.22
C ALA A 155 11.34 -4.80 4.39
N SER A 156 10.39 -4.81 5.32
CA SER A 156 10.49 -4.02 6.55
C SER A 156 9.80 -4.74 7.71
N ASP A 157 9.97 -4.20 8.91
CA ASP A 157 9.19 -4.63 10.07
C ASP A 157 7.68 -4.50 9.78
N ASN A 158 6.91 -5.46 10.29
CA ASN A 158 5.46 -5.41 10.15
C ASN A 158 4.92 -4.07 10.70
N PRO A 159 4.14 -3.29 9.94
CA PRO A 159 3.68 -1.97 10.39
C PRO A 159 2.76 -2.03 11.61
N TYR A 160 2.20 -3.21 11.91
CA TYR A 160 1.39 -3.44 13.11
C TYR A 160 2.22 -3.91 14.31
N LYS A 161 3.52 -4.17 14.15
CA LYS A 161 4.41 -4.64 15.23
C LYS A 161 4.45 -3.64 16.38
N THR A 162 4.00 -4.08 17.55
CA THR A 162 3.92 -3.26 18.78
C THR A 162 4.91 -3.72 19.85
N PHE A 163 5.39 -4.96 19.78
CA PHE A 163 6.38 -5.51 20.71
C PHE A 163 7.74 -5.70 20.04
N LYS A 164 8.80 -5.27 20.75
CA LYS A 164 10.19 -5.48 20.30
C LYS A 164 10.69 -6.91 20.49
N THR A 165 9.99 -7.73 21.28
CA THR A 165 10.50 -9.02 21.79
C THR A 165 10.04 -10.24 20.99
N ARG A 166 9.05 -10.10 20.08
CA ARG A 166 8.68 -11.17 19.16
C ARG A 166 9.45 -11.01 17.87
N ASN A 167 10.21 -12.05 17.50
CA ASN A 167 10.76 -12.21 16.16
C ASN A 167 9.61 -12.47 15.19
N ILE A 168 8.94 -11.40 14.76
CA ILE A 168 7.99 -11.44 13.65
C ILE A 168 8.81 -11.32 12.37
N PRO A 169 8.64 -12.23 11.39
CA PRO A 169 9.32 -12.11 10.11
C PRO A 169 9.00 -10.76 9.44
N PRO A 170 9.95 -10.19 8.68
CA PRO A 170 9.69 -8.97 7.92
C PRO A 170 8.59 -9.22 6.89
N VAL A 171 7.93 -8.13 6.52
CA VAL A 171 6.84 -8.12 5.54
C VAL A 171 7.27 -7.37 4.29
N VAL A 172 6.68 -7.74 3.16
CA VAL A 172 6.87 -7.03 1.90
C VAL A 172 6.14 -5.68 1.97
N ILE A 173 6.90 -4.60 1.78
CA ILE A 173 6.36 -3.24 1.72
C ILE A 173 6.47 -2.61 0.33
N GLY A 174 7.17 -3.28 -0.59
CA GLY A 174 7.41 -2.77 -1.94
C GLY A 174 7.96 -3.84 -2.89
N ILE A 175 7.76 -3.61 -4.18
CA ILE A 175 8.31 -4.43 -5.27
C ILE A 175 9.46 -3.65 -5.90
N LEU A 176 10.61 -4.31 -6.08
CA LEU A 176 11.77 -3.74 -6.76
C LEU A 176 11.81 -4.20 -8.20
N LEU A 177 11.85 -3.24 -9.11
CA LEU A 177 11.93 -3.46 -10.55
C LEU A 177 13.23 -2.89 -11.10
N GLU A 178 13.72 -3.46 -12.19
CA GLU A 178 14.87 -2.91 -12.89
C GLU A 178 14.55 -1.53 -13.49
N VAL A 179 15.55 -0.64 -13.47
CA VAL A 179 15.42 0.68 -14.11
C VAL A 179 15.68 0.56 -15.60
N HIS A 180 14.76 1.11 -16.39
CA HIS A 180 14.92 1.30 -17.83
C HIS A 180 15.11 2.79 -18.15
N SER A 181 16.33 3.15 -18.57
CA SER A 181 16.77 4.55 -18.69
C SER A 181 16.18 5.34 -19.86
N GLY A 182 15.51 4.69 -20.81
CA GLY A 182 14.85 5.32 -21.95
C GLY A 182 13.50 5.95 -21.62
N GLY A 183 13.01 5.82 -20.37
CA GLY A 183 11.75 6.38 -19.93
C GLY A 183 10.53 5.73 -20.60
N SER A 184 9.34 6.28 -20.38
CA SER A 184 8.09 5.71 -20.89
C SER A 184 7.86 6.03 -22.38
N LEU A 185 7.02 5.24 -23.04
CA LEU A 185 6.51 5.59 -24.37
C LEU A 185 5.74 6.92 -24.33
N GLN A 186 5.00 7.18 -23.26
CA GLN A 186 4.30 8.45 -23.07
C GLN A 186 5.26 9.64 -23.17
N GLN A 187 6.41 9.56 -22.51
CA GLN A 187 7.45 10.59 -22.58
C GLN A 187 7.98 10.73 -24.02
N ALA A 188 8.24 9.63 -24.73
CA ALA A 188 8.67 9.64 -26.12
C ALA A 188 7.71 10.40 -27.05
N PHE A 189 6.41 10.15 -26.87
CA PHE A 189 5.36 10.81 -27.64
C PHE A 189 5.25 12.29 -27.29
N ALA A 190 5.27 12.63 -25.99
CA ALA A 190 5.18 14.02 -25.53
C ALA A 190 6.37 14.86 -26.03
N GLU A 191 7.57 14.29 -26.02
CA GLU A 191 8.80 14.96 -26.45
C GLU A 191 9.03 14.92 -27.97
N HIS A 192 8.13 14.30 -28.75
CA HIS A 192 8.25 14.13 -30.20
C HIS A 192 9.55 13.42 -30.62
N ARG A 193 10.08 12.53 -29.77
CA ARG A 193 11.35 11.81 -29.99
C ARG A 193 11.19 10.44 -30.65
N THR A 194 9.98 10.08 -31.09
CA THR A 194 9.71 8.76 -31.69
C THR A 194 10.60 8.44 -32.89
N GLY A 195 10.95 9.45 -33.71
CA GLY A 195 11.85 9.29 -34.85
C GLY A 195 13.31 8.96 -34.49
N MET A 196 13.70 9.11 -33.22
CA MET A 196 15.03 8.75 -32.73
C MET A 196 15.17 7.26 -32.38
N TYR A 197 14.06 6.51 -32.43
CA TYR A 197 13.99 5.13 -31.99
C TYR A 197 13.40 4.24 -33.08
N PRO A 198 13.59 2.91 -33.01
CA PRO A 198 13.00 1.95 -33.94
C PRO A 198 11.50 1.76 -33.66
N TRP A 199 10.70 2.83 -33.62
CA TRP A 199 9.32 2.84 -33.15
C TRP A 199 8.40 1.86 -33.90
N ARG A 200 8.74 1.52 -35.15
CA ARG A 200 8.02 0.52 -35.96
C ARG A 200 8.11 -0.89 -35.37
N GLN A 201 9.11 -1.17 -34.55
CA GLN A 201 9.29 -2.44 -33.86
C GLN A 201 8.46 -2.52 -32.56
N TRP A 202 8.06 -1.37 -31.99
CA TRP A 202 7.34 -1.36 -30.71
C TRP A 202 6.07 -2.20 -30.72
N PRO A 203 5.18 -2.13 -31.73
CA PRO A 203 3.98 -2.98 -31.75
C PRO A 203 4.31 -4.47 -31.81
N ILE A 204 5.41 -4.85 -32.45
CA ILE A 204 5.87 -6.25 -32.57
C ILE A 204 6.35 -6.74 -31.22
N GLN A 205 7.19 -5.95 -30.54
CA GLN A 205 7.75 -6.27 -29.22
C GLN A 205 6.67 -6.32 -28.15
N ILE A 206 5.75 -5.36 -28.13
CA ILE A 206 4.58 -5.36 -27.24
C ILE A 206 3.69 -6.58 -27.55
N GLY A 207 3.44 -6.88 -28.83
CA GLY A 207 2.67 -8.05 -29.24
C GLY A 207 3.31 -9.37 -28.78
N SER A 208 4.64 -9.48 -28.86
CA SER A 208 5.39 -10.65 -28.37
C SER A 208 5.25 -10.83 -26.86
N ALA A 209 5.41 -9.75 -26.08
CA ALA A 209 5.19 -9.79 -24.64
C ALA A 209 3.77 -10.26 -24.30
N LEU A 210 2.76 -9.72 -24.99
CA LEU A 210 1.36 -10.12 -24.80
C LEU A 210 1.08 -11.57 -25.18
N SER A 211 1.75 -12.11 -26.21
CA SER A 211 1.67 -13.54 -26.52
C SER A 211 2.12 -14.38 -25.33
N HIS A 212 3.25 -14.02 -24.71
CA HIS A 212 3.74 -14.72 -23.52
C HIS A 212 2.77 -14.62 -22.34
N PHE A 213 2.16 -13.45 -22.10
CA PHE A 213 1.11 -13.32 -21.09
C PHE A 213 -0.05 -14.29 -21.36
N HIS A 214 -0.57 -14.32 -22.59
CA HIS A 214 -1.72 -15.15 -22.95
C HIS A 214 -1.41 -16.65 -22.94
N GLU A 215 -0.22 -17.06 -23.40
CA GLU A 215 0.26 -18.44 -23.36
C GLU A 215 0.35 -18.96 -21.92
N ALA A 216 0.74 -18.10 -20.98
CA ALA A 216 0.79 -18.41 -19.55
C ALA A 216 -0.58 -18.27 -18.84
N GLY A 217 -1.66 -17.93 -19.56
CA GLY A 217 -3.00 -17.76 -18.98
C GLY A 217 -3.21 -16.45 -18.21
N TRP A 218 -2.34 -15.45 -18.42
CA TRP A 218 -2.42 -14.14 -17.78
C TRP A 218 -2.99 -13.06 -18.72
N THR A 219 -3.50 -11.98 -18.13
CA THR A 219 -3.94 -10.79 -18.87
C THR A 219 -3.46 -9.54 -18.13
N HIS A 220 -2.72 -8.67 -18.80
CA HIS A 220 -2.12 -7.46 -18.19
C HIS A 220 -3.16 -6.40 -17.78
N MET A 221 -4.31 -6.33 -18.47
CA MET A 221 -5.46 -5.43 -18.21
C MET A 221 -5.21 -3.91 -18.24
N ASP A 222 -3.97 -3.43 -18.06
CA ASP A 222 -3.62 -1.99 -18.00
C ASP A 222 -2.48 -1.63 -18.98
N ILE A 223 -2.59 -2.07 -20.24
CA ILE A 223 -1.61 -1.74 -21.28
C ILE A 223 -1.86 -0.31 -21.74
N LYS A 224 -0.89 0.58 -21.48
CA LYS A 224 -0.93 1.99 -21.89
C LYS A 224 0.47 2.53 -22.02
N VAL A 225 0.63 3.62 -22.79
CA VAL A 225 1.92 4.25 -23.07
C VAL A 225 2.70 4.70 -21.82
N SER A 226 2.04 4.90 -20.68
CA SER A 226 2.71 5.23 -19.42
C SER A 226 3.24 4.03 -18.65
N ASN A 227 2.76 2.81 -18.97
CA ASN A 227 3.19 1.55 -18.36
C ASN A 227 4.20 0.78 -19.24
N THR A 228 4.48 1.26 -20.45
CA THR A 228 5.51 0.70 -21.32
C THR A 228 6.75 1.58 -21.22
N VAL A 229 7.83 1.02 -20.67
CA VAL A 229 9.12 1.71 -20.49
C VAL A 229 10.09 1.28 -21.58
N ARG A 230 11.21 1.98 -21.73
CA ARG A 230 12.22 1.67 -22.75
C ARG A 230 13.61 1.62 -22.15
N ASP A 231 14.45 0.75 -22.68
CA ASP A 231 15.89 0.82 -22.45
C ASP A 231 16.55 2.00 -23.19
N ALA A 232 17.87 2.12 -23.06
CA ALA A 232 18.64 3.20 -23.67
C ALA A 232 18.55 3.19 -25.22
N GLU A 233 18.40 2.01 -25.81
CA GLU A 233 18.30 1.77 -27.24
C GLU A 233 16.88 2.02 -27.79
N GLY A 234 15.89 2.15 -26.89
CA GLY A 234 14.49 2.42 -27.22
C GLY A 234 13.64 1.18 -27.43
N THR A 235 14.09 0.01 -26.99
CA THR A 235 13.31 -1.24 -26.96
C THR A 235 12.33 -1.20 -25.78
N PRO A 236 11.04 -1.53 -25.97
CA PRO A 236 10.03 -1.47 -24.94
C PRO A 236 10.05 -2.70 -24.00
N TYR A 237 9.66 -2.45 -22.74
CA TYR A 237 9.43 -3.41 -21.66
C TYR A 237 8.13 -3.08 -20.91
#